data_AF-A0A2E7F304-F1
#
_entry.id   AF-A0A2E7F304-F1
#
_cell.length_a   1.000
_cell.length_b   1.000
_cell.length_c   1.000
_cell.angle_alpha   90.00
_cell.angle_beta   90.00
_cell.angle_gamma   90.00
#
_symmetry.space_group_name_H-M   'P 1'
#
loop_
_entity.id
_entity.type
_entity.pdbx_description
1 polymer ?
#
loop_
_entity_poly.entity_id
_entity_poly.type
_entity_poly.pdbx_seq_one_letter_code
_entity_poly.pdbx_strand_id
1 'polypeptide(L)'
;MTGATTLWPQDPWGRVLNGACDASELPALIQDIAHTAADLAFERFGDRMHSVYLSGDLARDAGGEAAFIIVLRNSEFSVGLDLFCAAAALRVQKLHPELHACTFETYGWDEVFPSDGRFSPARFRIGVNSVAVAGRDLKRLIAPQKLTSAVSNASIVGLSGRLRALQHRLKAVATESRVRASSKQFAQTSLKGAFACVMSNEQVYTEDFATMARYIALSVPERKHTLASLVGLAQHGTASSLEALAFVDEVMSWLPDFADSWLDQNNPTRDQSINLV
;
A
#
# COMPACT_ATOMS: atom_id res chain seq x y z
N MET A 1 17.57 -11.97 10.74
CA MET A 1 17.04 -10.63 10.46
C MET A 1 18.15 -9.76 9.90
N THR A 2 18.45 -9.90 8.61
CA THR A 2 19.19 -8.88 7.88
C THR A 2 18.26 -7.68 7.78
N GLY A 3 18.62 -6.54 8.39
CA GLY A 3 17.74 -5.36 8.39
C GLY A 3 17.46 -4.93 6.95
N ALA A 4 16.24 -5.15 6.47
CA ALA A 4 15.84 -4.69 5.15
C ALA A 4 16.07 -3.18 5.08
N THR A 5 16.69 -2.71 4.00
CA THR A 5 16.86 -1.28 3.76
C THR A 5 15.47 -0.63 3.74
N THR A 6 15.29 0.51 4.39
CA THR A 6 13.99 1.20 4.34
C THR A 6 13.74 1.85 2.98
N LEU A 7 14.80 2.06 2.20
CA LEU A 7 14.73 2.55 0.82
C LEU A 7 14.80 1.40 -0.18
N TRP A 8 14.01 1.53 -1.24
CA TRP A 8 14.04 0.58 -2.34
C TRP A 8 15.23 0.87 -3.25
N PRO A 9 15.92 -0.17 -3.71
CA PRO A 9 17.04 0.00 -4.63
C PRO A 9 16.55 0.63 -5.93
N GLN A 10 17.43 1.39 -6.57
CA GLN A 10 17.18 1.99 -7.88
C GLN A 10 18.31 1.66 -8.85
N ASP A 11 17.98 1.57 -10.13
CA ASP A 11 18.99 1.48 -11.20
C ASP A 11 19.61 2.87 -11.51
N PRO A 12 20.69 2.93 -12.33
CA PRO A 12 21.32 4.19 -12.71
C PRO A 12 20.41 5.19 -13.47
N TRP A 13 19.22 4.76 -13.90
CA TRP A 13 18.24 5.59 -14.60
C TRP A 13 17.07 6.03 -13.70
N GLY A 14 17.21 5.86 -12.38
CA GLY A 14 16.21 6.25 -11.38
C GLY A 14 14.97 5.35 -11.36
N ARG A 15 15.08 4.12 -11.87
CA ARG A 15 13.96 3.16 -11.85
C ARG A 15 14.02 2.35 -10.58
N VAL A 16 12.87 2.25 -9.89
CA VAL A 16 12.71 1.47 -8.67
C VAL A 16 12.82 0.00 -8.99
N LEU A 17 13.77 -0.67 -8.35
CA LEU A 17 14.00 -2.10 -8.44
C LEU A 17 13.15 -2.82 -7.41
N ASN A 18 12.88 -4.11 -7.65
CA ASN A 18 12.14 -4.93 -6.70
C ASN A 18 12.92 -5.06 -5.39
N GLY A 19 12.28 -4.65 -4.30
CA GLY A 19 12.84 -4.71 -2.96
C GLY A 19 12.53 -6.00 -2.20
N ALA A 20 11.62 -6.83 -2.70
CA ALA A 20 11.30 -8.13 -2.12
C ALA A 20 12.43 -9.16 -2.35
N CYS A 21 12.57 -10.10 -1.42
CA CYS A 21 13.45 -11.26 -1.53
C CYS A 21 13.07 -12.14 -2.73
N ASP A 22 14.01 -12.98 -3.16
CA ASP A 22 13.68 -14.06 -4.08
C ASP A 22 12.85 -15.14 -3.37
N ALA A 23 11.97 -15.81 -4.11
CA ALA A 23 11.05 -16.81 -3.55
C ALA A 23 11.80 -17.94 -2.81
N SER A 24 12.97 -18.34 -3.33
CA SER A 24 13.83 -19.37 -2.72
C SER A 24 14.56 -18.91 -1.47
N GLU A 25 14.65 -17.59 -1.24
CA GLU A 25 15.34 -16.99 -0.10
C GLU A 25 14.38 -16.67 1.06
N LEU A 26 13.07 -16.74 0.82
CA LEU A 26 12.07 -16.54 1.87
C LEU A 26 12.26 -17.59 2.98
N PRO A 27 12.21 -17.20 4.26
CA PRO A 27 12.16 -18.14 5.37
C PRO A 27 11.03 -19.16 5.22
N ALA A 28 11.25 -20.39 5.69
CA ALA A 28 10.27 -21.49 5.58
C ALA A 28 8.89 -21.11 6.15
N LEU A 29 8.86 -20.35 7.25
CA LEU A 29 7.64 -19.84 7.85
C LEU A 29 6.85 -18.93 6.89
N ILE A 30 7.55 -18.02 6.20
CA ILE A 30 6.93 -17.10 5.24
C ILE A 30 6.47 -17.87 3.99
N GLN A 31 7.21 -18.89 3.57
CA GLN A 31 6.78 -19.78 2.49
C GLN A 31 5.49 -20.53 2.84
N ASP A 32 5.36 -21.04 4.06
CA ASP A 32 4.17 -21.77 4.52
C ASP A 32 2.92 -20.86 4.58
N ILE A 33 3.09 -19.64 5.10
CA ILE A 33 2.09 -18.57 5.06
C ILE A 33 1.65 -18.28 3.62
N ALA A 34 2.63 -18.15 2.71
CA ALA A 34 2.36 -17.85 1.30
C ALA A 34 1.66 -18.99 0.57
N HIS A 35 2.01 -20.25 0.85
CA HIS A 35 1.32 -21.42 0.31
C HIS A 35 -0.13 -21.47 0.80
N THR A 36 -0.38 -21.19 2.08
CA THR A 36 -1.75 -21.11 2.61
C THR A 36 -2.58 -20.07 1.88
N ALA A 37 -2.00 -18.89 1.61
CA ALA A 37 -2.68 -17.85 0.83
C ALA A 37 -2.94 -18.28 -0.62
N ALA A 38 -1.98 -18.96 -1.25
CA ALA A 38 -2.11 -19.50 -2.60
C ALA A 38 -3.21 -20.58 -2.68
N ASP A 39 -3.30 -21.47 -1.71
CA ASP A 39 -4.31 -22.52 -1.65
C ASP A 39 -5.72 -21.92 -1.56
N LEU A 40 -5.92 -20.93 -0.67
CA LEU A 40 -7.20 -20.21 -0.56
C LEU A 40 -7.59 -19.51 -1.87
N ALA A 41 -6.62 -18.92 -2.57
CA ALA A 41 -6.86 -18.30 -3.86
C ALA A 41 -7.21 -19.35 -4.92
N PHE A 42 -6.51 -20.49 -4.94
CA PHE A 42 -6.77 -21.59 -5.87
C PHE A 42 -8.14 -22.22 -5.62
N GLU A 43 -8.51 -22.49 -4.38
CA GLU A 43 -9.84 -23.00 -4.00
C GLU A 43 -10.96 -22.07 -4.48
N ARG A 44 -10.75 -20.75 -4.41
CA ARG A 44 -11.76 -19.76 -4.79
C ARG A 44 -11.86 -19.57 -6.31
N PHE A 45 -10.73 -19.51 -6.99
CA PHE A 45 -10.67 -19.04 -8.38
C PHE A 45 -10.35 -20.13 -9.40
N GLY A 46 -9.73 -21.24 -8.99
CA GLY A 46 -9.31 -22.33 -9.85
C GLY A 46 -8.57 -21.82 -11.09
N ASP A 47 -9.02 -22.22 -12.27
CA ASP A 47 -8.42 -21.85 -13.55
C ASP A 47 -8.47 -20.35 -13.86
N ARG A 48 -9.36 -19.58 -13.20
CA ARG A 48 -9.42 -18.12 -13.36
C ARG A 48 -8.24 -17.42 -12.67
N MET A 49 -7.57 -18.08 -11.74
CA MET A 49 -6.37 -17.55 -11.11
C MET A 49 -5.21 -17.56 -12.12
N HIS A 50 -4.57 -16.40 -12.27
CA HIS A 50 -3.32 -16.32 -13.00
C HIS A 50 -2.13 -16.61 -12.06
N SER A 51 -2.04 -15.83 -10.97
CA SER A 51 -0.90 -15.84 -10.06
C SER A 51 -1.25 -15.20 -8.73
N VAL A 52 -0.48 -15.55 -7.69
CA VAL A 52 -0.55 -14.95 -6.36
C VAL A 52 0.83 -14.42 -5.99
N TYR A 53 0.85 -13.25 -5.39
CA TYR A 53 2.05 -12.57 -4.93
C TYR A 53 1.99 -12.29 -3.44
N LEU A 54 3.11 -12.49 -2.76
CA LEU A 54 3.36 -11.89 -1.45
C LEU A 54 4.02 -10.51 -1.67
N SER A 55 3.56 -9.50 -0.97
CA SER A 55 3.97 -8.09 -1.06
C SER A 55 4.16 -7.49 0.34
N GLY A 56 4.69 -6.28 0.43
CA GLY A 56 4.90 -5.58 1.70
C GLY A 56 6.14 -6.04 2.45
N ASP A 57 6.17 -5.76 3.75
CA ASP A 57 7.33 -6.01 4.61
C ASP A 57 7.69 -7.50 4.71
N LEU A 58 6.69 -8.38 4.69
CA LEU A 58 6.91 -9.83 4.76
C LEU A 58 7.59 -10.37 3.50
N ALA A 59 7.36 -9.75 2.33
CA ALA A 59 8.07 -10.09 1.10
C ALA A 59 9.57 -9.73 1.15
N ARG A 60 9.99 -8.92 2.14
CA ARG A 60 11.37 -8.44 2.33
C ARG A 60 12.08 -9.07 3.54
N ASP A 61 11.46 -10.07 4.19
CA ASP A 61 11.91 -10.61 5.48
C ASP A 61 12.09 -9.51 6.57
N ALA A 62 11.26 -8.46 6.51
CA ALA A 62 11.34 -7.33 7.44
C ALA A 62 10.38 -7.47 8.65
N GLY A 63 9.70 -8.61 8.80
CA GLY A 63 8.58 -8.79 9.72
C GLY A 63 7.34 -8.01 9.28
N GLY A 64 6.30 -7.92 10.11
CA GLY A 64 5.17 -7.01 9.85
C GLY A 64 3.93 -7.66 9.23
N GLU A 65 3.23 -6.90 8.39
CA GLU A 65 1.92 -7.28 7.83
C GLU A 65 2.10 -8.09 6.54
N ALA A 66 1.31 -9.17 6.38
CA ALA A 66 1.24 -9.91 5.13
C ALA A 66 0.30 -9.19 4.15
N ALA A 67 0.75 -8.96 2.92
CA ALA A 67 -0.10 -8.44 1.86
C ALA A 67 -0.05 -9.37 0.65
N PHE A 68 -1.22 -9.89 0.25
CA PHE A 68 -1.34 -10.78 -0.88
C PHE A 68 -2.04 -10.09 -2.04
N ILE A 69 -1.46 -10.23 -3.24
CA ILE A 69 -2.05 -9.75 -4.48
C ILE A 69 -2.40 -10.97 -5.34
N ILE A 70 -3.69 -11.13 -5.66
CA ILE A 70 -4.19 -12.18 -6.54
C ILE A 70 -4.49 -11.55 -7.89
N VAL A 71 -3.90 -12.11 -8.95
CA VAL A 71 -4.19 -11.69 -10.33
C VAL A 71 -5.08 -12.73 -10.99
N LEU A 72 -6.18 -12.27 -11.59
CA LEU A 72 -7.14 -13.09 -12.32
C LEU A 72 -6.93 -12.94 -13.83
N ARG A 73 -7.11 -14.04 -14.58
CA ARG A 73 -6.95 -14.07 -16.05
C ARG A 73 -8.02 -13.24 -16.77
N ASN A 74 -9.23 -13.22 -16.21
CA ASN A 74 -10.39 -12.56 -16.81
C ASN A 74 -10.88 -11.45 -15.88
N SER A 75 -11.36 -10.37 -16.47
CA SER A 75 -11.79 -9.13 -15.82
C SER A 75 -13.22 -9.21 -15.25
N GLU A 76 -13.89 -10.36 -15.38
CA GLU A 76 -15.23 -10.55 -14.81
C GLU A 76 -15.13 -10.71 -13.28
N PHE A 77 -15.26 -9.59 -12.59
CA PHE A 77 -15.30 -9.56 -11.13
C PHE A 77 -16.51 -10.35 -10.62
N SER A 78 -16.25 -11.45 -9.93
CA SER A 78 -17.29 -12.12 -9.18
C SER A 78 -17.77 -11.21 -8.05
N VAL A 79 -19.09 -11.15 -7.82
CA VAL A 79 -19.64 -10.46 -6.65
C VAL A 79 -18.98 -11.01 -5.36
N GLY A 80 -18.63 -10.11 -4.44
CA GLY A 80 -18.14 -10.47 -3.10
C GLY A 80 -16.62 -10.68 -2.99
N LEU A 81 -15.80 -10.10 -3.87
CA LEU A 81 -14.34 -10.16 -3.75
C LEU A 81 -13.83 -9.54 -2.45
N ASP A 82 -14.34 -8.37 -2.05
CA ASP A 82 -13.96 -7.74 -0.77
C ASP A 82 -14.25 -8.65 0.43
N LEU A 83 -15.40 -9.33 0.41
CA LEU A 83 -15.78 -10.28 1.45
C LEU A 83 -14.85 -11.50 1.45
N PHE A 84 -14.50 -12.01 0.27
CA PHE A 84 -13.51 -13.08 0.13
C PHE A 84 -12.14 -12.64 0.68
N CYS A 85 -11.64 -11.48 0.27
CA CYS A 85 -10.36 -10.95 0.73
C CYS A 85 -10.30 -10.81 2.25
N ALA A 86 -11.37 -10.27 2.87
CA ALA A 86 -11.48 -10.17 4.32
C ALA A 86 -11.52 -11.56 5.00
N ALA A 87 -12.27 -12.50 4.44
CA ALA A 87 -12.36 -13.86 4.98
C ALA A 87 -11.04 -14.64 4.83
N ALA A 88 -10.36 -14.51 3.69
CA ALA A 88 -9.05 -15.12 3.43
C ALA A 88 -7.98 -14.56 4.37
N ALA A 89 -7.94 -13.25 4.58
CA ALA A 89 -7.05 -12.61 5.55
C ALA A 89 -7.23 -13.20 6.95
N LEU A 90 -8.48 -13.25 7.45
CA LEU A 90 -8.79 -13.84 8.76
C LEU A 90 -8.43 -15.33 8.84
N ARG A 91 -8.61 -16.07 7.73
CA ARG A 91 -8.29 -17.50 7.67
C ARG A 91 -6.79 -17.73 7.76
N VAL A 92 -5.99 -16.96 7.01
CA VAL A 92 -4.52 -17.02 7.08
C VAL A 92 -4.05 -16.66 8.49
N GLN A 93 -4.52 -15.56 9.08
CA GLN A 93 -4.14 -15.18 10.45
C GLN A 93 -4.51 -16.23 11.50
N LYS A 94 -5.63 -16.94 11.32
CA LYS A 94 -6.03 -18.03 12.22
C LYS A 94 -5.11 -19.24 12.12
N LEU A 95 -4.61 -19.54 10.92
CA LEU A 95 -3.70 -20.64 10.67
C LEU A 95 -2.25 -20.30 11.04
N HIS A 96 -1.90 -19.02 10.99
CA HIS A 96 -0.57 -18.47 11.26
C HIS A 96 -0.67 -17.35 12.32
N PRO A 97 -0.82 -17.70 13.62
CA PRO A 97 -1.07 -16.73 14.70
C PRO A 97 0.07 -15.73 14.94
N GLU A 98 1.26 -16.02 14.43
CA GLU A 98 2.42 -15.12 14.43
C GLU A 98 2.24 -13.90 13.53
N LEU A 99 1.30 -13.94 12.57
CA LEU A 99 1.00 -12.79 11.72
C LEU A 99 0.17 -11.75 12.46
N HIS A 100 0.73 -10.55 12.60
CA HIS A 100 0.03 -9.42 13.22
C HIS A 100 -1.15 -8.92 12.38
N ALA A 101 -0.97 -8.80 11.07
CA ALA A 101 -2.01 -8.41 10.12
C ALA A 101 -1.83 -9.13 8.78
N CYS A 102 -2.95 -9.32 8.08
CA CYS A 102 -2.98 -9.89 6.75
C CYS A 102 -3.99 -9.13 5.88
N THR A 103 -3.65 -8.91 4.62
CA THR A 103 -4.52 -8.27 3.64
C THR A 103 -4.48 -9.05 2.33
N PHE A 104 -5.61 -9.06 1.62
CA PHE A 104 -5.74 -9.64 0.29
C PHE A 104 -6.35 -8.60 -0.64
N GLU A 105 -5.82 -8.54 -1.85
CA GLU A 105 -6.36 -7.73 -2.92
C GLU A 105 -6.42 -8.56 -4.20
N THR A 106 -7.47 -8.36 -4.99
CA THR A 106 -7.70 -9.09 -6.23
C THR A 106 -7.75 -8.11 -7.38
N TYR A 107 -7.01 -8.38 -8.43
CA TYR A 107 -6.99 -7.57 -9.65
C TYR A 107 -7.26 -8.42 -10.88
N GLY A 108 -8.08 -7.88 -11.79
CA GLY A 108 -8.23 -8.41 -13.13
C GLY A 108 -7.01 -8.12 -14.00
N TRP A 109 -6.86 -8.88 -15.09
CA TRP A 109 -5.75 -8.68 -16.03
C TRP A 109 -5.66 -7.23 -16.53
N ASP A 110 -6.78 -6.61 -16.90
CA ASP A 110 -6.83 -5.23 -17.42
C ASP A 110 -6.54 -4.16 -16.36
N GLU A 111 -6.62 -4.49 -15.08
CA GLU A 111 -6.19 -3.60 -14.00
C GLU A 111 -4.68 -3.65 -13.81
N VAL A 112 -4.05 -4.81 -14.03
CA VAL A 112 -2.59 -4.97 -13.98
C VAL A 112 -1.96 -4.48 -15.29
N PHE A 113 -2.55 -4.79 -16.43
CA PHE A 113 -2.08 -4.39 -17.76
C PHE A 113 -3.14 -3.63 -18.55
N PRO A 114 -3.43 -2.37 -18.17
CA PRO A 114 -4.35 -1.54 -18.93
C PRO A 114 -3.89 -1.36 -20.38
N SER A 115 -4.80 -1.55 -21.33
CA SER A 115 -4.54 -1.43 -22.77
C SER A 115 -4.33 0.00 -23.25
N ASP A 116 -4.83 0.98 -22.49
CA ASP A 116 -4.73 2.42 -22.76
C ASP A 116 -3.42 3.05 -22.27
N GLY A 117 -2.55 2.28 -21.62
CA GLY A 117 -1.26 2.76 -21.13
C GLY A 117 -1.33 3.52 -19.80
N ARG A 118 -2.50 3.57 -19.14
CA ARG A 118 -2.63 4.24 -17.84
C ARG A 118 -1.76 3.60 -16.77
N PHE A 119 -1.43 4.37 -15.74
CA PHE A 119 -0.75 3.84 -14.56
C PHE A 119 -1.61 2.78 -13.85
N SER A 120 -0.96 1.72 -13.36
CA SER A 120 -1.60 0.66 -12.59
C SER A 120 -0.86 0.52 -11.25
N PRO A 121 -1.53 0.83 -10.12
CA PRO A 121 -0.97 0.60 -8.79
C PRO A 121 -0.60 -0.87 -8.55
N ALA A 122 -1.41 -1.80 -9.06
CA ALA A 122 -1.15 -3.24 -8.95
C ALA A 122 0.12 -3.63 -9.70
N ARG A 123 0.28 -3.18 -10.96
CA ARG A 123 1.49 -3.40 -11.76
C ARG A 123 2.73 -2.84 -11.08
N PHE A 124 2.62 -1.63 -10.55
CA PHE A 124 3.72 -0.98 -9.85
C PHE A 124 4.15 -1.81 -8.64
N ARG A 125 3.22 -2.19 -7.76
CA ARG A 125 3.51 -3.01 -6.56
C ARG A 125 4.08 -4.38 -6.88
N ILE A 126 3.58 -5.05 -7.92
CA ILE A 126 4.14 -6.33 -8.38
C ILE A 126 5.59 -6.14 -8.86
N GLY A 127 5.86 -5.04 -9.58
CA GLY A 127 7.18 -4.72 -10.11
C GLY A 127 8.22 -4.32 -9.05
N VAL A 128 7.80 -3.61 -7.99
CA VAL A 128 8.74 -2.99 -7.03
C VAL A 128 8.76 -3.64 -5.65
N ASN A 129 7.73 -4.36 -5.24
CA ASN A 129 7.67 -4.91 -3.89
C ASN A 129 6.79 -6.15 -3.79
N SER A 130 7.12 -7.19 -4.56
CA SER A 130 6.37 -8.44 -4.50
C SER A 130 7.23 -9.63 -4.89
N VAL A 131 6.80 -10.84 -4.52
CA VAL A 131 7.39 -12.11 -4.93
C VAL A 131 6.27 -13.06 -5.34
N ALA A 132 6.42 -13.73 -6.48
CA ALA A 132 5.41 -14.67 -6.97
C ALA A 132 5.47 -15.94 -6.11
N VAL A 133 4.35 -16.31 -5.50
CA VAL A 133 4.23 -17.48 -4.62
C VAL A 133 3.35 -18.57 -5.23
N ALA A 134 2.55 -18.22 -6.23
CA ALA A 134 1.85 -19.19 -7.08
C ALA A 134 1.62 -18.64 -8.49
N GLY A 135 1.50 -19.54 -9.46
CA GLY A 135 1.31 -19.19 -10.88
C GLY A 135 2.59 -18.70 -11.56
N ARG A 136 2.45 -18.09 -12.75
CA ARG A 136 3.60 -17.58 -13.51
C ARG A 136 3.95 -16.16 -13.06
N ASP A 137 5.24 -15.91 -12.88
CA ASP A 137 5.70 -14.57 -12.51
C ASP A 137 5.60 -13.57 -13.68
N LEU A 138 4.66 -12.63 -13.55
CA LEU A 138 4.42 -11.48 -14.40
C LEU A 138 5.52 -10.42 -14.38
N LYS A 139 6.47 -10.42 -13.44
CA LYS A 139 7.55 -9.41 -13.41
C LYS A 139 8.31 -9.30 -14.73
N ARG A 140 8.45 -10.40 -15.46
CA ARG A 140 9.08 -10.42 -16.79
C ARG A 140 8.33 -9.61 -17.84
N LEU A 141 7.04 -9.34 -17.62
CA LEU A 141 6.18 -8.52 -18.47
C LEU A 141 6.07 -7.07 -17.98
N ILE A 142 6.61 -6.77 -16.79
CA ILE A 142 6.54 -5.45 -16.18
C ILE A 142 7.86 -4.72 -16.47
N ALA A 143 7.78 -3.65 -17.23
CA ALA A 143 8.93 -2.76 -17.44
C ALA A 143 9.40 -2.18 -16.10
N PRO A 144 10.70 -1.89 -15.90
CA PRO A 144 11.17 -1.27 -14.67
C PRO A 144 10.44 0.05 -14.39
N GLN A 145 10.02 0.26 -13.13
CA GLN A 145 9.09 1.32 -12.76
C GLN A 145 9.82 2.62 -12.40
N LYS A 146 9.34 3.78 -12.88
CA LYS A 146 9.86 5.11 -12.50
C LYS A 146 8.88 5.82 -11.57
N LEU A 147 9.40 6.69 -10.70
CA LEU A 147 8.60 7.57 -9.86
C LEU A 147 8.15 8.80 -10.64
N THR A 148 7.14 8.61 -11.49
CA THR A 148 6.52 9.69 -12.27
C THR A 148 5.36 10.32 -11.50
N SER A 149 4.83 11.43 -12.01
CA SER A 149 3.62 12.06 -11.47
C SER A 149 2.44 11.08 -11.45
N ALA A 150 2.35 10.13 -12.39
CA ALA A 150 1.29 9.13 -12.41
C ALA A 150 1.31 8.21 -11.17
N VAL A 151 2.50 7.88 -10.65
CA VAL A 151 2.66 7.10 -9.41
C VAL A 151 2.16 7.90 -8.20
N SER A 152 2.57 9.16 -8.11
CA SER A 152 2.09 10.08 -7.06
C SER A 152 0.59 10.30 -7.13
N ASN A 153 0.06 10.48 -8.33
CA ASN A 153 -1.35 10.76 -8.58
C ASN A 153 -2.28 9.71 -7.97
N ALA A 154 -1.92 8.41 -8.08
CA ALA A 154 -2.71 7.31 -7.54
C ALA A 154 -2.95 7.41 -6.02
N SER A 155 -2.02 8.02 -5.30
CA SER A 155 -2.10 8.22 -3.84
C SER A 155 -2.71 9.57 -3.46
N ILE A 156 -2.67 10.57 -4.34
CA ILE A 156 -3.08 11.95 -4.05
C ILE A 156 -4.53 12.22 -4.50
N VAL A 157 -4.95 11.74 -5.68
CA VAL A 157 -6.33 11.97 -6.16
C VAL A 157 -7.32 11.28 -5.24
N GLY A 158 -8.31 12.04 -4.77
CA GLY A 158 -9.32 11.58 -3.81
C GLY A 158 -8.82 11.45 -2.36
N LEU A 159 -7.58 11.81 -2.06
CA LEU A 159 -7.02 11.76 -0.70
C LEU A 159 -7.90 12.48 0.32
N SER A 160 -8.28 13.74 0.04
CA SER A 160 -9.13 14.55 0.93
C SER A 160 -10.47 13.87 1.23
N GLY A 161 -11.08 13.22 0.24
CA GLY A 161 -12.31 12.44 0.42
C GLY A 161 -12.11 11.22 1.33
N ARG A 162 -11.02 10.47 1.11
CA ARG A 162 -10.65 9.31 1.94
C ARG A 162 -10.39 9.70 3.39
N LEU A 163 -9.67 10.79 3.62
CA LEU A 163 -9.37 11.31 4.96
C LEU A 163 -10.64 11.80 5.68
N ARG A 164 -11.55 12.50 4.98
CA ARG A 164 -12.85 12.88 5.55
C ARG A 164 -13.69 11.67 5.92
N ALA A 165 -13.75 10.64 5.08
CA ALA A 165 -14.47 9.40 5.39
C ALA A 165 -13.90 8.70 6.65
N LEU A 166 -12.58 8.74 6.84
CA LEU A 166 -11.92 8.24 8.06
C LEU A 166 -12.23 9.10 9.28
N GLN A 167 -12.21 10.44 9.15
CA GLN A 167 -12.61 11.36 10.21
C GLN A 167 -14.07 11.11 10.65
N HIS A 168 -14.99 10.95 9.70
CA HIS A 168 -16.39 10.64 10.03
C HIS A 168 -16.53 9.31 10.78
N ARG A 169 -15.76 8.28 10.40
CA ARG A 169 -15.74 7.01 11.13
C ARG A 169 -15.22 7.16 12.57
N LEU A 170 -14.23 8.02 12.79
CA LEU A 170 -13.69 8.29 14.13
C LEU A 170 -14.63 9.13 15.01
N LYS A 171 -15.45 10.00 14.41
CA LYS A 171 -16.48 10.79 15.11
C LYS A 171 -17.69 9.95 15.50
N ALA A 172 -17.95 8.85 14.80
CA ALA A 172 -19.04 7.95 15.12
C ALA A 172 -18.75 7.17 16.43
N VAL A 173 -19.81 6.82 17.16
CA VAL A 173 -19.68 5.96 18.35
C VAL A 173 -19.09 4.62 17.93
N ALA A 174 -17.92 4.30 18.47
CA ALA A 174 -17.13 3.14 18.09
C ALA A 174 -16.49 2.50 19.33
N THR A 175 -16.22 1.21 19.25
CA THR A 175 -15.44 0.49 20.25
C THR A 175 -13.96 0.89 20.16
N GLU A 176 -13.20 0.74 21.25
CA GLU A 176 -11.76 1.05 21.27
C GLU A 176 -10.97 0.36 20.15
N SER A 177 -11.31 -0.90 19.84
CA SER A 177 -10.70 -1.64 18.73
C SER A 177 -10.97 -0.98 17.37
N ARG A 178 -12.20 -0.49 17.14
CA ARG A 178 -12.56 0.23 15.90
C ARG A 178 -11.90 1.60 15.82
N VAL A 179 -11.78 2.30 16.96
CA VAL A 179 -11.05 3.57 17.04
C VAL A 179 -9.59 3.33 16.67
N ARG A 180 -8.94 2.33 17.28
CA ARG A 180 -7.54 1.95 16.99
C ARG A 180 -7.32 1.62 15.52
N ALA A 181 -8.18 0.79 14.94
CA ALA A 181 -8.09 0.42 13.52
C ALA A 181 -8.28 1.65 12.61
N SER A 182 -9.27 2.49 12.91
CA SER A 182 -9.57 3.68 12.09
C SER A 182 -8.50 4.76 12.21
N SER A 183 -7.95 4.98 13.41
CA SER A 183 -6.87 5.94 13.64
C SER A 183 -5.57 5.48 12.97
N LYS A 184 -5.28 4.17 13.03
CA LYS A 184 -4.15 3.56 12.31
C LYS A 184 -4.31 3.77 10.80
N GLN A 185 -5.48 3.44 10.25
CA GLN A 185 -5.77 3.62 8.82
C GLN A 185 -5.69 5.10 8.40
N PHE A 186 -6.16 6.02 9.23
CA PHE A 186 -6.01 7.46 9.00
C PHE A 186 -4.55 7.86 8.92
N ALA A 187 -3.73 7.48 9.90
CA ALA A 187 -2.33 7.83 9.92
C ALA A 187 -1.55 7.26 8.72
N GLN A 188 -1.78 6.00 8.38
CA GLN A 188 -1.17 5.35 7.22
C GLN A 188 -1.57 6.04 5.90
N THR A 189 -2.85 6.40 5.74
CA THR A 189 -3.36 7.10 4.55
C THR A 189 -2.75 8.50 4.45
N SER A 190 -2.65 9.21 5.57
CA SER A 190 -2.06 10.54 5.63
C SER A 190 -0.57 10.54 5.27
N LEU A 191 0.21 9.62 5.84
CA LEU A 191 1.64 9.50 5.54
C LEU A 191 1.88 9.12 4.07
N LYS A 192 1.15 8.12 3.55
CA LYS A 192 1.28 7.71 2.13
C LYS A 192 0.89 8.84 1.18
N GLY A 193 -0.18 9.56 1.47
CA GLY A 193 -0.63 10.71 0.66
C GLY A 193 0.36 11.87 0.68
N ALA A 194 0.83 12.26 1.87
CA ALA A 194 1.84 13.31 2.03
C ALA A 194 3.17 12.93 1.35
N PHE A 195 3.62 11.68 1.50
CA PHE A 195 4.84 11.19 0.88
C PHE A 195 4.72 11.18 -0.65
N ALA A 196 3.56 10.80 -1.20
CA ALA A 196 3.33 10.84 -2.63
C ALA A 196 3.52 12.24 -3.24
N CYS A 197 3.27 13.30 -2.47
CA CYS A 197 3.47 14.69 -2.92
C CYS A 197 4.96 15.07 -3.06
N VAL A 198 5.87 14.31 -2.43
CA VAL A 198 7.31 14.62 -2.44
C VAL A 198 8.16 13.55 -3.13
N MET A 199 7.70 12.30 -3.20
CA MET A 199 8.53 11.16 -3.64
C MET A 199 9.06 11.28 -5.07
N SER A 200 8.32 11.90 -5.98
CA SER A 200 8.77 12.15 -7.36
C SER A 200 9.86 13.21 -7.42
N ASN A 201 9.82 14.23 -6.56
CA ASN A 201 10.83 15.28 -6.53
C ASN A 201 12.11 14.80 -5.84
N GLU A 202 11.94 14.05 -4.75
CA GLU A 202 13.04 13.45 -3.99
C GLU A 202 13.65 12.22 -4.70
N GLN A 203 12.99 11.71 -5.74
CA GLN A 203 13.38 10.48 -6.47
C GLN A 203 13.62 9.29 -5.51
N VAL A 204 12.76 9.11 -4.52
CA VAL A 204 12.91 8.07 -3.49
C VAL A 204 11.62 7.29 -3.30
N TYR A 205 11.72 5.97 -3.22
CA TYR A 205 10.60 5.09 -2.86
C TYR A 205 10.87 4.38 -1.55
N THR A 206 9.86 4.36 -0.69
CA THR A 206 9.84 3.63 0.58
C THR A 206 8.41 3.27 0.94
N GLU A 207 8.23 2.15 1.64
CA GLU A 207 6.99 1.81 2.32
C GLU A 207 7.08 1.99 3.85
N ASP A 208 8.27 2.36 4.37
CA ASP A 208 8.51 2.61 5.79
C ASP A 208 8.01 4.00 6.21
N PHE A 209 7.04 4.03 7.13
CA PHE A 209 6.39 5.24 7.61
C PHE A 209 7.37 6.24 8.24
N ALA A 210 8.37 5.75 8.99
CA ALA A 210 9.37 6.64 9.59
C ALA A 210 10.21 7.33 8.52
N THR A 211 10.57 6.61 7.47
CA THR A 211 11.32 7.15 6.33
C THR A 211 10.46 8.11 5.50
N MET A 212 9.19 7.78 5.23
CA MET A 212 8.24 8.72 4.61
C MET A 212 8.20 10.05 5.37
N ALA A 213 8.00 10.00 6.69
CA ALA A 213 7.95 11.19 7.54
C ALA A 213 9.22 12.05 7.45
N ARG A 214 10.42 11.43 7.35
CA ARG A 214 11.67 12.17 7.17
C ARG A 214 11.70 12.96 5.86
N TYR A 215 11.28 12.36 4.75
CA TYR A 215 11.25 13.04 3.45
C TYR A 215 10.16 14.11 3.39
N ILE A 216 8.97 13.86 3.95
CA ILE A 216 7.92 14.88 4.04
C ILE A 216 8.42 16.10 4.83
N ALA A 217 9.13 15.89 5.94
CA ALA A 217 9.66 16.97 6.78
C ALA A 217 10.73 17.83 6.09
N LEU A 218 11.30 17.41 4.95
CA LEU A 218 12.17 18.27 4.14
C LEU A 218 11.38 19.38 3.44
N SER A 219 10.13 19.08 3.04
CA SER A 219 9.23 20.03 2.36
C SER A 219 8.37 20.84 3.32
N VAL A 220 7.98 20.27 4.47
CA VAL A 220 7.14 20.93 5.50
C VAL A 220 7.78 20.80 6.90
N PRO A 221 8.93 21.46 7.14
CA PRO A 221 9.73 21.27 8.36
C PRO A 221 8.99 21.65 9.64
N GLU A 222 8.05 22.59 9.58
CA GLU A 222 7.20 22.99 10.70
C GLU A 222 6.26 21.87 11.18
N ARG A 223 6.03 20.83 10.36
CA ARG A 223 5.17 19.67 10.69
C ARG A 223 5.93 18.47 11.24
N LYS A 224 7.24 18.61 11.50
CA LYS A 224 8.10 17.48 11.95
C LYS A 224 7.55 16.76 13.19
N HIS A 225 6.98 17.48 14.15
CA HIS A 225 6.40 16.88 15.36
C HIS A 225 5.11 16.09 15.03
N THR A 226 4.20 16.70 14.27
CA THR A 226 2.97 16.06 13.76
C THR A 226 3.30 14.76 13.01
N LEU A 227 4.32 14.79 12.16
CA LEU A 227 4.77 13.63 11.38
C LEU A 227 5.32 12.51 12.28
N ALA A 228 6.09 12.84 13.32
CA ALA A 228 6.56 11.83 14.28
C ALA A 228 5.39 11.16 15.01
N SER A 229 4.39 11.94 15.44
CA SER A 229 3.18 11.39 16.08
C SER A 229 2.36 10.52 15.13
N LEU A 230 2.25 10.94 13.86
CA LEU A 230 1.62 10.14 12.82
C LEU A 230 2.30 8.79 12.61
N VAL A 231 3.63 8.70 12.67
CA VAL A 231 4.36 7.43 12.55
C VAL A 231 3.96 6.49 13.68
N GLY A 232 3.92 6.96 14.93
CA GLY A 232 3.49 6.15 16.07
C GLY A 232 2.04 5.65 15.91
N LEU A 233 1.16 6.54 15.44
CA LEU A 233 -0.24 6.23 15.20
C LEU A 233 -0.43 5.23 14.03
N ALA A 234 0.38 5.33 12.99
CA ALA A 234 0.35 4.43 11.83
C ALA A 234 0.82 3.01 12.16
N GLN A 235 1.66 2.84 13.19
CA GLN A 235 2.11 1.54 13.66
C GLN A 235 1.07 0.88 14.59
N HIS A 236 0.56 1.63 15.58
CA HIS A 236 -0.17 1.04 16.71
C HIS A 236 -1.64 1.46 16.82
N GLY A 237 -2.04 2.54 16.17
CA GLY A 237 -3.30 3.23 16.44
C GLY A 237 -3.44 3.72 17.89
N THR A 238 -4.58 4.33 18.22
CA THR A 238 -4.95 4.69 19.61
C THR A 238 -6.35 4.20 19.93
N ALA A 239 -6.58 3.82 21.19
CA ALA A 239 -7.93 3.52 21.68
C ALA A 239 -8.72 4.79 22.03
N SER A 240 -8.06 5.94 22.15
CA SER A 240 -8.67 7.22 22.54
C SER A 240 -9.22 7.97 21.33
N SER A 241 -10.55 8.09 21.24
CA SER A 241 -11.18 8.87 20.17
C SER A 241 -10.79 10.35 20.23
N LEU A 242 -10.60 10.91 21.43
CA LEU A 242 -10.21 12.31 21.61
C LEU A 242 -8.81 12.56 21.05
N GLU A 243 -7.86 11.68 21.37
CA GLU A 243 -6.51 11.74 20.84
C GLU A 243 -6.49 11.56 19.32
N ALA A 244 -7.22 10.57 18.80
CA ALA A 244 -7.33 10.34 17.37
C ALA A 244 -7.90 11.56 16.64
N LEU A 245 -8.94 12.19 17.17
CA LEU A 245 -9.57 13.37 16.56
C LEU A 245 -8.66 14.61 16.61
N ALA A 246 -7.88 14.79 17.68
CA ALA A 246 -6.90 15.88 17.75
C ALA A 246 -5.86 15.76 16.63
N PHE A 247 -5.32 14.55 16.40
CA PHE A 247 -4.40 14.31 15.28
C PHE A 247 -5.08 14.49 13.92
N VAL A 248 -6.32 14.03 13.79
CA VAL A 248 -7.08 14.18 12.54
C VAL A 248 -7.26 15.66 12.22
N ASP A 249 -7.68 16.48 13.18
CA ASP A 249 -7.92 17.90 12.94
C ASP A 249 -6.61 18.64 12.62
N GLU A 250 -5.50 18.30 13.28
CA GLU A 250 -4.18 18.84 12.96
C GLU A 250 -3.75 18.49 11.52
N VAL A 251 -3.88 17.23 11.10
CA VAL A 251 -3.51 16.79 9.75
C VAL A 251 -4.43 17.37 8.68
N MET A 252 -5.73 17.42 8.95
CA MET A 252 -6.73 17.98 8.05
C MET A 252 -6.56 19.50 7.86
N SER A 253 -5.80 20.19 8.73
CA SER A 253 -5.50 21.62 8.59
C SER A 253 -4.46 21.96 7.51
N TRP A 254 -3.71 20.98 7.01
CA TRP A 254 -2.63 21.24 6.04
C TRP A 254 -2.53 20.21 4.90
N LEU A 255 -2.79 18.93 5.17
CA LEU A 255 -2.55 17.89 4.17
C LEU A 255 -3.46 18.00 2.92
N PRO A 256 -4.76 18.32 3.05
CA PRO A 256 -5.60 18.58 1.87
C PRO A 256 -5.04 19.66 0.95
N ASP A 257 -4.64 20.81 1.52
CA ASP A 257 -4.10 21.93 0.74
C ASP A 257 -2.73 21.61 0.13
N PHE A 258 -1.90 20.86 0.86
CA PHE A 258 -0.61 20.37 0.35
C PHE A 258 -0.79 19.44 -0.86
N ALA A 259 -1.75 18.52 -0.77
CA ALA A 259 -2.13 17.63 -1.86
C ALA A 259 -2.75 18.37 -3.05
N ASP A 260 -3.63 19.34 -2.78
CA ASP A 260 -4.26 20.14 -3.83
C ASP A 260 -3.26 21.03 -4.57
N SER A 261 -2.30 21.63 -3.87
CA SER A 261 -1.19 22.38 -4.50
C SER A 261 -0.35 21.49 -5.42
N TRP A 262 -0.06 20.26 -5.01
CA TRP A 262 0.63 19.29 -5.86
C TRP A 262 -0.20 18.96 -7.11
N LEU A 263 -1.51 18.73 -6.94
CA LEU A 263 -2.41 18.41 -8.04
C LEU A 263 -2.57 19.60 -9.01
N ASP A 264 -2.62 20.83 -8.53
CA ASP A 264 -2.70 22.02 -9.39
C ASP A 264 -1.48 22.17 -10.30
N GLN A 265 -0.33 21.66 -9.87
CA GLN A 265 0.90 21.71 -10.66
C GLN A 265 1.02 20.52 -11.63
N ASN A 266 0.58 19.33 -11.22
CA ASN A 266 0.89 18.08 -11.94
C ASN A 266 -0.32 17.42 -12.61
N ASN A 267 -1.54 17.69 -12.14
CA ASN A 267 -2.80 17.14 -12.65
C ASN A 267 -3.98 18.09 -12.36
N PRO A 268 -4.06 19.27 -13.02
CA PRO A 268 -5.09 20.26 -12.74
C PRO A 268 -6.52 19.70 -12.92
N THR A 269 -6.70 18.78 -13.85
CA THR A 269 -7.99 18.12 -14.15
C THR A 269 -8.38 17.04 -13.14
N ARG A 270 -7.49 16.67 -12.21
CA ARG A 270 -7.71 15.62 -11.19
C ARG A 270 -8.07 14.27 -11.80
N ASP A 271 -7.51 13.96 -12.98
CA ASP A 271 -7.73 12.70 -13.66
C ASP A 271 -7.09 11.55 -12.85
N GLN A 272 -7.86 10.50 -12.57
CA GLN A 272 -7.38 9.32 -11.86
C GLN A 272 -6.48 8.44 -12.75
N SER A 273 -6.63 8.54 -14.07
CA SER A 273 -5.98 7.69 -15.08
C SER A 273 -4.88 8.41 -15.86
N ILE A 274 -3.87 8.94 -15.16
CA ILE A 274 -2.71 9.52 -15.83
C ILE A 274 -1.87 8.42 -16.49
N ASN A 275 -1.46 8.66 -17.73
CA ASN A 275 -0.57 7.78 -18.47
C ASN A 275 0.87 7.82 -17.95
N LEU A 276 1.59 6.71 -18.12
CA LEU A 276 3.04 6.65 -17.90
C LEU A 276 3.75 7.47 -18.98
N VAL A 277 4.00 8.76 -18.72
CA VAL A 277 4.90 9.59 -19.56
C VAL A 277 6.35 9.34 -19.16
#